data_AF-A0AAJ6JE00-F1
#
_entry.id   AF-A0AAJ6JE00-F1
#
_cell.length_a   1.000
_cell.length_b   1.000
_cell.length_c   1.000
_cell.angle_alpha   90.00
_cell.angle_beta   90.00
_cell.angle_gamma   90.00
#
_symmetry.space_group_name_H-M   'P 1'
#
loop_
_entity.id
_entity.type
_entity.pdbx_description
1 polymer ?
#
loop_
_entity_poly.entity_id
_entity_poly.type
_entity_poly.pdbx_seq_one_letter_code
_entity_poly.pdbx_strand_id
1 'polypeptide(L)'
;MTIRFLRELVRSTLYRIGALSFYHWLRNRRTLTVVTLHRVLRRGDARWETALSPWTLDEATFDQCLAFFKRHYAIVGLDDIKQSLKGERPLPVRSLLLTFDDGFADNFDYALPLLQKYHAPATMFVTSDRIGSEERLWTEDLLSAAMRGRVSRRQLACLHTLLIGEASDPDDDNLVWDIVRRAPQLGVELVEAALSALEIDLQRVRRPRQMLAPEEFAILILNGISIGAHGKTHTAFPFSSDISAELCEPRAVLNEIVTPHGQCSIDALSFPHGAYTPEIADQALAAGYVLLFTGEPELCSLDHGFLASSRVGRLDVDARRIAPNGRFRPEVLATSLFTARRRRAARTTFPSGQRRPATPHITATASCRALLAGLWRRLRESMKILSSSSNREAV
;
A
#
# COMPACT_ATOMS: atom_id res chain seq x y z
N MET A 1 -24.72 -28.59 -11.02
CA MET A 1 -23.43 -28.31 -10.36
C MET A 1 -22.73 -27.17 -11.11
N THR A 2 -22.62 -25.99 -10.52
CA THR A 2 -22.12 -24.79 -11.21
C THR A 2 -20.63 -24.93 -11.55
N ILE A 3 -20.17 -24.41 -12.70
CA ILE A 3 -18.75 -24.43 -13.12
C ILE A 3 -17.82 -23.93 -12.00
N ARG A 4 -18.25 -22.92 -11.23
CA ARG A 4 -17.51 -22.40 -10.06
C ARG A 4 -17.27 -23.47 -9.01
N PHE A 5 -18.29 -24.24 -8.66
CA PHE A 5 -18.21 -25.30 -7.65
C PHE A 5 -17.26 -26.43 -8.09
N LEU A 6 -17.34 -26.86 -9.37
CA LEU A 6 -16.42 -27.86 -9.92
C LEU A 6 -14.96 -27.38 -9.84
N ARG A 7 -14.68 -26.12 -10.20
CA ARG A 7 -13.33 -25.54 -10.11
C ARG A 7 -12.79 -25.49 -8.68
N GLU A 8 -13.64 -25.23 -7.69
CA GLU A 8 -13.25 -25.24 -6.28
C GLU A 8 -13.00 -26.67 -5.77
N LEU A 9 -13.85 -27.62 -6.14
CA LEU A 9 -13.68 -29.02 -5.79
C LEU A 9 -12.37 -29.58 -6.35
N VAL A 10 -12.10 -29.37 -7.64
CA VAL A 10 -10.85 -29.79 -8.29
C VAL A 10 -9.63 -29.18 -7.58
N ARG A 11 -9.65 -27.87 -7.28
CA ARG A 11 -8.55 -27.21 -6.58
C ARG A 11 -8.31 -27.79 -5.20
N SER A 12 -9.38 -28.01 -4.43
CA SER A 12 -9.28 -28.59 -3.08
C SER A 12 -8.73 -30.01 -3.12
N THR A 13 -9.20 -30.83 -4.07
CA THR A 13 -8.68 -32.20 -4.27
C THR A 13 -7.20 -32.18 -4.64
N LEU A 14 -6.80 -31.37 -5.63
CA LEU A 14 -5.39 -31.24 -6.03
C LEU A 14 -4.48 -30.71 -4.91
N TYR A 15 -5.01 -29.87 -4.02
CA TYR A 15 -4.29 -29.43 -2.82
C TYR A 15 -4.10 -30.59 -1.83
N ARG A 16 -5.18 -31.32 -1.50
CA ARG A 16 -5.18 -32.40 -0.52
C ARG A 16 -4.28 -33.57 -0.92
N ILE A 17 -4.23 -33.92 -2.20
CA ILE A 17 -3.36 -35.00 -2.71
C ILE A 17 -1.91 -34.53 -2.93
N GLY A 18 -1.58 -33.26 -2.62
CA GLY A 18 -0.23 -32.71 -2.74
C GLY A 18 0.19 -32.31 -4.17
N ALA A 19 -0.65 -32.51 -5.18
CA ALA A 19 -0.34 -32.14 -6.57
C ALA A 19 -0.06 -30.63 -6.72
N LEU A 20 -0.85 -29.76 -6.05
CA LEU A 20 -0.57 -28.33 -6.03
C LEU A 20 0.71 -27.99 -5.27
N SER A 21 1.01 -28.70 -4.18
CA SER A 21 2.27 -28.50 -3.43
C SER A 21 3.49 -28.90 -4.24
N PHE A 22 3.41 -29.99 -5.01
CA PHE A 22 4.47 -30.42 -5.91
C PHE A 22 4.66 -29.44 -7.07
N TYR A 23 3.56 -29.02 -7.70
CA TYR A 23 3.60 -27.99 -8.75
C TYR A 23 4.23 -26.70 -8.23
N HIS A 24 3.83 -26.28 -7.04
CA HIS A 24 4.37 -25.11 -6.37
C HIS A 24 5.88 -25.23 -6.13
N TRP A 25 6.32 -26.35 -5.56
CA TRP A 25 7.73 -26.62 -5.34
C TRP A 25 8.52 -26.49 -6.64
N LEU A 26 8.04 -27.11 -7.73
CA LEU A 26 8.71 -27.07 -9.03
C LEU A 26 8.76 -25.65 -9.62
N ARG A 27 7.69 -24.87 -9.45
CA ARG A 27 7.58 -23.53 -10.02
C ARG A 27 8.40 -22.49 -9.27
N ASN A 28 8.40 -22.53 -7.94
CA ASN A 28 9.00 -21.50 -7.08
C ASN A 28 10.41 -21.87 -6.58
N ARG A 29 10.93 -23.08 -6.86
CA ARG A 29 12.25 -23.53 -6.36
C ARG A 29 13.43 -22.62 -6.73
N ARG A 30 13.33 -21.85 -7.81
CA ARG A 30 14.40 -20.97 -8.33
C ARG A 30 13.93 -19.53 -8.51
N THR A 31 12.99 -19.11 -7.69
CA THR A 31 12.46 -17.75 -7.70
C THR A 31 12.40 -17.23 -6.28
N LEU A 32 12.56 -15.92 -6.11
CA LEU A 32 12.15 -15.25 -4.89
C LEU A 32 10.64 -14.94 -5.01
N THR A 33 9.87 -15.38 -4.02
CA THR A 33 8.49 -14.95 -3.85
C THR A 33 8.50 -13.78 -2.87
N VAL A 34 7.80 -12.70 -3.18
CA VAL A 34 7.62 -11.58 -2.25
C VAL A 34 6.13 -11.35 -2.09
N VAL A 35 5.65 -11.24 -0.85
CA VAL A 35 4.23 -11.00 -0.57
C VAL A 35 4.03 -9.63 0.05
N THR A 36 3.03 -8.91 -0.47
CA THR A 36 2.60 -7.63 0.10
C THR A 36 1.43 -7.85 1.06
N LEU A 37 1.63 -7.39 2.27
CA LEU A 37 0.66 -7.28 3.35
C LEU A 37 0.54 -5.78 3.70
N HIS A 38 -0.51 -5.38 4.40
CA HIS A 38 -0.65 -3.99 4.86
C HIS A 38 -1.01 -3.98 6.34
N ARG A 39 -2.09 -4.66 6.71
CA ARG A 39 -2.59 -4.69 8.10
C ARG A 39 -2.85 -6.10 8.60
N VAL A 40 -2.53 -6.32 9.87
CA VAL A 40 -2.93 -7.51 10.64
C VAL A 40 -3.64 -7.03 11.89
N LEU A 41 -4.90 -7.38 12.06
CA LEU A 41 -5.72 -6.92 13.18
C LEU A 41 -6.43 -8.08 13.87
N ARG A 42 -6.58 -8.01 15.19
CA ARG A 42 -7.49 -8.90 15.92
C ARG A 42 -8.94 -8.52 15.65
N ARG A 43 -9.81 -9.52 15.45
CA ARG A 43 -11.26 -9.27 15.39
C ARG A 43 -11.75 -8.68 16.71
N GLY A 44 -12.50 -7.59 16.65
CA GLY A 44 -12.98 -6.85 17.82
C GLY A 44 -12.09 -5.70 18.26
N ASP A 45 -10.91 -5.51 17.66
CA ASP A 45 -10.18 -4.25 17.75
C ASP A 45 -11.02 -3.13 17.11
N ALA A 46 -11.09 -1.95 17.74
CA ALA A 46 -11.86 -0.81 17.25
C ALA A 46 -11.43 -0.34 15.83
N ARG A 47 -10.16 -0.57 15.46
CA ARG A 47 -9.62 -0.28 14.12
C ARG A 47 -10.25 -1.15 13.04
N TRP A 48 -10.73 -2.35 13.41
CA TRP A 48 -11.32 -3.30 12.46
C TRP A 48 -12.52 -2.73 11.71
N GLU A 49 -13.35 -1.94 12.37
CA GLU A 49 -14.59 -1.40 11.80
C GLU A 49 -14.34 -0.53 10.57
N THR A 50 -13.20 0.15 10.55
CA THR A 50 -12.85 1.08 9.47
C THR A 50 -11.82 0.47 8.52
N ALA A 51 -11.10 -0.57 8.91
CA ALA A 51 -10.11 -1.27 8.10
C ALA A 51 -10.70 -1.87 6.82
N LEU A 52 -9.95 -1.76 5.72
CA LEU A 52 -10.39 -2.25 4.42
C LEU A 52 -10.03 -3.72 4.30
N SER A 53 -11.07 -4.57 4.27
CA SER A 53 -10.94 -6.03 4.21
C SER A 53 -9.96 -6.57 3.16
N PRO A 54 -9.84 -6.02 1.93
CA PRO A 54 -8.86 -6.55 0.96
C PRO A 54 -7.41 -6.54 1.47
N TRP A 55 -7.04 -5.52 2.25
CA TRP A 55 -5.67 -5.27 2.72
C TRP A 55 -5.49 -5.56 4.23
N THR A 56 -6.52 -6.07 4.88
CA THR A 56 -6.53 -6.35 6.31
C THR A 56 -6.75 -7.83 6.55
N LEU A 57 -5.75 -8.50 7.11
CA LEU A 57 -5.88 -9.88 7.60
C LEU A 57 -6.32 -9.87 9.05
N ASP A 58 -7.23 -10.77 9.42
CA ASP A 58 -7.40 -11.08 10.83
C ASP A 58 -6.18 -11.85 11.37
N GLU A 59 -5.83 -11.60 12.62
CA GLU A 59 -4.70 -12.21 13.33
C GLU A 59 -4.66 -13.74 13.19
N ALA A 60 -5.80 -14.42 13.31
CA ALA A 60 -5.87 -15.87 13.19
C ALA A 60 -5.62 -16.35 11.75
N THR A 61 -6.13 -15.64 10.74
CA THR A 61 -5.81 -15.89 9.34
C THR A 61 -4.34 -15.64 9.06
N PHE A 62 -3.72 -14.61 9.65
CA PHE A 62 -2.29 -14.34 9.48
C PHE A 62 -1.41 -15.43 10.12
N ASP A 63 -1.77 -15.93 11.32
CA ASP A 63 -1.11 -17.11 11.93
C ASP A 63 -1.15 -18.33 10.99
N GLN A 64 -2.29 -18.58 10.35
CA GLN A 64 -2.44 -19.67 9.39
C GLN A 64 -1.67 -19.43 8.08
N CYS A 65 -1.55 -18.19 7.62
CA CYS A 65 -0.65 -17.81 6.53
C CYS A 65 0.82 -18.10 6.88
N LEU A 66 1.28 -17.73 8.08
CA LEU A 66 2.66 -18.00 8.52
C LEU A 66 2.94 -19.50 8.64
N ALA A 67 2.00 -20.29 9.17
CA ALA A 67 2.11 -21.75 9.19
C ALA A 67 2.23 -22.33 7.76
N PHE A 68 1.44 -21.82 6.81
CA PHE A 68 1.56 -22.19 5.41
C PHE A 68 2.93 -21.81 4.83
N PHE A 69 3.38 -20.57 5.06
CA PHE A 69 4.66 -20.09 4.56
C PHE A 69 5.83 -20.90 5.09
N LYS A 70 5.88 -21.14 6.41
CA LYS A 70 6.93 -21.92 7.06
C LYS A 70 7.03 -23.36 6.52
N ARG A 71 5.89 -23.95 6.17
CA ARG A 71 5.83 -25.30 5.58
C ARG A 71 6.36 -25.35 4.15
N HIS A 72 6.17 -24.28 3.37
CA HIS A 72 6.39 -24.29 1.93
C HIS A 72 7.61 -23.50 1.45
N TYR A 73 8.14 -22.59 2.25
CA TYR A 73 9.19 -21.65 1.87
C TYR A 73 10.29 -21.55 2.94
N ALA A 74 11.46 -21.10 2.49
CA ALA A 74 12.48 -20.52 3.36
C ALA A 74 12.17 -19.02 3.48
N ILE A 75 11.74 -18.57 4.67
CA ILE A 75 11.47 -17.15 4.89
C ILE A 75 12.81 -16.44 5.10
N VAL A 76 13.06 -15.40 4.31
CA VAL A 76 14.32 -14.65 4.27
C VAL A 76 14.08 -13.18 4.59
N GLY A 77 15.10 -12.51 5.15
CA GLY A 77 15.03 -11.09 5.49
C GLY A 77 15.53 -10.19 4.36
N LEU A 78 15.37 -8.87 4.53
CA LEU A 78 15.82 -7.90 3.52
C LEU A 78 17.33 -7.96 3.26
N ASP A 79 18.13 -8.20 4.30
CA ASP A 79 19.58 -8.30 4.17
C ASP A 79 20.03 -9.52 3.34
N ASP A 80 19.29 -10.65 3.42
CA ASP A 80 19.53 -11.80 2.55
C ASP A 80 19.27 -11.42 1.08
N ILE A 81 18.23 -10.62 0.82
CA ILE A 81 17.92 -10.13 -0.53
C ILE A 81 19.01 -9.18 -1.03
N LYS A 82 19.52 -8.28 -0.18
CA LYS A 82 20.61 -7.36 -0.53
C LYS A 82 21.91 -8.10 -0.84
N GLN A 83 22.31 -9.06 -0.01
CA GLN A 83 23.50 -9.90 -0.26
C GLN A 83 23.36 -10.71 -1.55
N SER A 84 22.15 -11.24 -1.80
CA SER A 84 21.84 -11.96 -3.03
C SER A 84 21.94 -11.08 -4.27
N LEU A 85 21.41 -9.85 -4.23
CA LEU A 85 21.54 -8.90 -5.32
C LEU A 85 23.01 -8.54 -5.61
N LYS A 86 23.84 -8.46 -4.58
CA LYS A 86 25.28 -8.17 -4.70
C LYS A 86 26.12 -9.36 -5.18
N GLY A 87 25.55 -10.56 -5.30
CA GLY A 87 26.30 -11.77 -5.63
C GLY A 87 27.08 -12.36 -4.45
N GLU A 88 26.85 -11.90 -3.22
CA GLU A 88 27.62 -12.28 -2.03
C GLU A 88 27.11 -13.58 -1.41
N ARG A 89 25.77 -13.75 -1.35
CA ARG A 89 25.13 -14.92 -0.76
C ARG A 89 23.91 -15.38 -1.57
N PRO A 90 23.87 -16.63 -2.08
CA PRO A 90 22.72 -17.11 -2.82
C PRO A 90 21.52 -17.32 -1.89
N LEU A 91 20.33 -17.07 -2.41
CA LEU A 91 19.09 -17.32 -1.68
C LEU A 91 18.77 -18.82 -1.60
N PRO A 92 18.20 -19.29 -0.47
CA PRO A 92 17.69 -20.64 -0.36
C PRO A 92 16.64 -20.97 -1.43
N VAL A 93 16.53 -22.26 -1.74
CA VAL A 93 15.46 -22.78 -2.61
C VAL A 93 14.09 -22.48 -1.99
N ARG A 94 13.18 -21.91 -2.80
CA ARG A 94 11.85 -21.45 -2.36
C ARG A 94 11.93 -20.32 -1.33
N SER A 95 12.72 -19.29 -1.62
CA SER A 95 12.79 -18.10 -0.76
C SER A 95 11.48 -17.30 -0.81
N LEU A 96 11.07 -16.82 0.36
CA LEU A 96 9.91 -15.94 0.55
C LEU A 96 10.32 -14.74 1.40
N LEU A 97 10.08 -13.53 0.91
CA LEU A 97 10.15 -12.31 1.70
C LEU A 97 8.72 -11.85 2.03
N LEU A 98 8.47 -11.56 3.32
CA LEU A 98 7.25 -10.95 3.80
C LEU A 98 7.44 -9.43 3.86
N THR A 99 6.53 -8.66 3.25
CA THR A 99 6.57 -7.19 3.31
C THR A 99 5.24 -6.61 3.77
N PHE A 100 5.29 -5.56 4.59
CA PHE A 100 4.14 -4.78 5.02
C PHE A 100 4.28 -3.34 4.53
N ASP A 101 3.27 -2.80 3.86
CA ASP A 101 3.27 -1.40 3.42
C ASP A 101 2.60 -0.47 4.46
N ASP A 102 2.76 0.83 4.24
CA ASP A 102 2.15 1.97 4.94
C ASP A 102 2.70 2.30 6.34
N GLY A 103 3.07 1.29 7.14
CA GLY A 103 3.60 1.51 8.50
C GLY A 103 2.53 1.56 9.60
N PHE A 104 1.47 0.76 9.48
CA PHE A 104 0.43 0.63 10.50
C PHE A 104 0.95 0.05 11.82
N ALA A 105 0.51 0.62 12.94
CA ALA A 105 0.82 0.16 14.30
C ALA A 105 0.28 -1.24 14.60
N ASP A 106 -0.79 -1.66 13.92
CA ASP A 106 -1.35 -2.99 14.12
C ASP A 106 -0.41 -4.13 13.70
N ASN A 107 0.54 -3.85 12.80
CA ASN A 107 1.62 -4.79 12.49
C ASN A 107 2.57 -4.99 13.68
N PHE A 108 2.81 -3.95 14.50
CA PHE A 108 3.53 -4.10 15.76
C PHE A 108 2.69 -4.85 16.80
N ASP A 109 1.42 -4.49 16.94
CA ASP A 109 0.54 -5.05 17.98
C ASP A 109 0.23 -6.54 17.74
N TYR A 110 0.04 -6.96 16.48
CA TYR A 110 -0.48 -8.29 16.14
C TYR A 110 0.38 -9.08 15.16
N ALA A 111 1.07 -8.45 14.20
CA ALA A 111 1.92 -9.19 13.27
C ALA A 111 3.25 -9.60 13.92
N LEU A 112 3.92 -8.69 14.64
CA LEU A 112 5.23 -8.93 15.25
C LEU A 112 5.27 -10.15 16.19
N PRO A 113 4.33 -10.33 17.14
CA PRO A 113 4.33 -11.51 18.02
C PRO A 113 4.23 -12.83 17.24
N LEU A 114 3.46 -12.83 16.15
CA LEU A 114 3.34 -14.00 15.28
C LEU A 114 4.62 -14.19 14.44
N LEU A 115 5.21 -13.14 13.90
CA LEU A 115 6.50 -13.22 13.18
C LEU A 115 7.60 -13.82 14.08
N GLN A 116 7.67 -13.40 15.34
CA GLN A 116 8.58 -13.98 16.34
C GLN A 116 8.29 -15.47 16.57
N LYS A 117 7.02 -15.85 16.78
CA LYS A 117 6.59 -17.25 16.98
C LYS A 117 7.07 -18.18 15.86
N TYR A 118 7.14 -17.70 14.61
CA TYR A 118 7.59 -18.50 13.46
C TYR A 118 9.07 -18.31 13.08
N HIS A 119 9.79 -17.44 13.80
CA HIS A 119 11.12 -16.96 13.42
C HIS A 119 11.13 -16.50 11.95
N ALA A 120 10.15 -15.66 11.60
CA ALA A 120 9.91 -15.18 10.26
C ALA A 120 10.39 -13.72 10.16
N PRO A 121 11.55 -13.45 9.53
CA PRO A 121 11.93 -12.08 9.22
C PRO A 121 10.92 -11.45 8.24
N ALA A 122 10.79 -10.13 8.30
CA ALA A 122 9.93 -9.36 7.40
C ALA A 122 10.48 -7.95 7.19
N THR A 123 9.91 -7.24 6.22
CA THR A 123 10.21 -5.83 5.96
C THR A 123 8.95 -4.98 6.15
N MET A 124 9.04 -3.87 6.86
CA MET A 124 7.97 -2.86 6.93
C MET A 124 8.38 -1.61 6.16
N PHE A 125 7.61 -1.24 5.15
CA PHE A 125 7.76 0.00 4.39
C PHE A 125 6.89 1.08 5.02
N VAL A 126 7.51 2.21 5.38
CA VAL A 126 6.87 3.25 6.19
C VAL A 126 6.78 4.56 5.42
N THR A 127 5.60 5.18 5.45
CA THR A 127 5.39 6.55 4.98
C THR A 127 5.83 7.54 6.05
N SER A 128 6.87 8.33 5.78
CA SER A 128 7.57 9.10 6.84
C SER A 128 6.68 10.14 7.54
N ASP A 129 5.82 10.86 6.80
CA ASP A 129 4.97 11.90 7.40
C ASP A 129 3.84 11.35 8.25
N ARG A 130 3.72 10.02 8.36
CA ARG A 130 2.66 9.34 9.11
C ARG A 130 3.13 8.73 10.42
N ILE A 131 4.43 8.73 10.68
CA ILE A 131 5.00 8.19 11.92
C ILE A 131 4.38 8.90 13.13
N GLY A 132 3.91 8.12 14.10
CA GLY A 132 3.25 8.62 15.32
C GLY A 132 1.82 9.15 15.12
N SER A 133 1.27 9.16 13.90
CA SER A 133 -0.08 9.65 13.66
C SER A 133 -1.15 8.78 14.34
N GLU A 134 -2.04 9.43 15.09
CA GLU A 134 -3.28 8.81 15.59
C GLU A 134 -4.36 8.75 14.51
N GLU A 135 -4.25 9.55 13.46
CA GLU A 135 -5.21 9.60 12.36
C GLU A 135 -4.78 8.68 11.22
N ARG A 136 -5.78 8.07 10.57
CA ARG A 136 -5.59 7.36 9.31
C ARG A 136 -5.23 8.33 8.21
N LEU A 137 -4.72 7.80 7.10
CA LEU A 137 -4.77 8.53 5.85
C LEU A 137 -6.23 8.86 5.55
N TRP A 138 -6.55 10.15 5.40
CA TRP A 138 -7.90 10.60 5.06
C TRP A 138 -8.40 9.96 3.75
N THR A 139 -7.47 9.56 2.87
CA THR A 139 -7.75 8.83 1.63
C THR A 139 -8.29 7.42 1.90
N GLU A 140 -7.82 6.75 2.94
CA GLU A 140 -8.41 5.49 3.38
C GLU A 140 -9.82 5.68 3.94
N ASP A 141 -10.05 6.72 4.73
CA ASP A 141 -11.38 7.03 5.26
C ASP A 141 -12.35 7.39 4.12
N LEU A 142 -11.90 8.15 3.13
CA LEU A 142 -12.67 8.44 1.91
C LEU A 142 -12.99 7.16 1.14
N LEU A 143 -12.00 6.29 0.92
CA LEU A 143 -12.20 5.00 0.24
C LEU A 143 -13.18 4.12 1.00
N SER A 144 -13.04 4.04 2.32
CA SER A 144 -13.90 3.30 3.22
C SER A 144 -15.34 3.83 3.20
N ALA A 145 -15.52 5.15 3.25
CA ALA A 145 -16.82 5.80 3.19
C ALA A 145 -17.48 5.62 1.81
N ALA A 146 -16.73 5.75 0.72
CA ALA A 146 -17.20 5.49 -0.64
C ALA A 146 -17.65 4.03 -0.83
N MET A 147 -16.82 3.06 -0.41
CA MET A 147 -17.12 1.62 -0.54
C MET A 147 -18.34 1.19 0.29
N ARG A 148 -18.63 1.89 1.40
CA ARG A 148 -19.84 1.66 2.23
C ARG A 148 -21.05 2.46 1.76
N GLY A 149 -20.94 3.22 0.67
CA GLY A 149 -22.03 4.05 0.15
C GLY A 149 -22.36 5.28 1.01
N ARG A 150 -21.48 5.67 1.93
CA ARG A 150 -21.64 6.88 2.77
C ARG A 150 -21.33 8.16 2.00
N VAL A 151 -20.48 8.07 0.97
CA VAL A 151 -20.23 9.16 0.03
C VAL A 151 -20.92 8.80 -1.28
N SER A 152 -21.84 9.66 -1.73
CA SER A 152 -22.54 9.44 -2.99
C SER A 152 -21.59 9.61 -4.20
N ARG A 153 -21.91 8.93 -5.31
CA ARG A 153 -21.22 9.11 -6.60
C ARG A 153 -21.09 10.57 -7.02
N ARG A 154 -22.15 11.35 -6.80
CA ARG A 154 -22.17 12.79 -7.08
C ARG A 154 -21.21 13.58 -6.18
N GLN A 155 -21.18 13.29 -4.89
CA GLN A 155 -20.22 13.90 -3.96
C GLN A 155 -18.78 13.56 -4.37
N LEU A 156 -18.49 12.30 -4.74
CA LEU A 156 -17.17 11.91 -5.24
C LEU A 156 -16.77 12.66 -6.50
N ALA A 157 -17.66 12.81 -7.48
CA ALA A 157 -17.37 13.56 -8.70
C ALA A 157 -17.09 15.05 -8.43
N CYS A 158 -17.85 15.64 -7.51
CA CYS A 158 -17.62 17.02 -7.09
C CYS A 158 -16.31 17.16 -6.31
N LEU A 159 -16.01 16.23 -5.40
CA LEU A 159 -14.75 16.21 -4.63
C LEU A 159 -13.55 16.07 -5.56
N HIS A 160 -13.64 15.16 -6.54
CA HIS A 160 -12.65 15.01 -7.60
C HIS A 160 -12.43 16.33 -8.33
N THR A 161 -13.50 17.00 -8.76
CA THR A 161 -13.40 18.28 -9.47
C THR A 161 -12.71 19.36 -8.62
N LEU A 162 -12.98 19.41 -7.31
CA LEU A 162 -12.37 20.39 -6.40
C LEU A 162 -10.89 20.12 -6.12
N LEU A 163 -10.53 18.86 -5.85
CA LEU A 163 -9.18 18.49 -5.44
C LEU A 163 -8.23 18.30 -6.63
N ILE A 164 -8.75 17.75 -7.73
CA ILE A 164 -7.97 17.36 -8.91
C ILE A 164 -8.10 18.39 -10.03
N GLY A 165 -9.17 19.20 -10.04
CA GLY A 165 -9.40 20.24 -11.05
C GLY A 165 -10.02 19.72 -12.35
N GLU A 166 -10.42 18.45 -12.39
CA GLU A 166 -10.96 17.78 -13.58
C GLU A 166 -12.45 17.46 -13.36
N ALA A 167 -13.29 17.96 -14.28
CA ALA A 167 -14.72 17.64 -14.27
C ALA A 167 -14.92 16.18 -14.65
N SER A 168 -15.62 15.43 -13.79
CA SER A 168 -15.74 13.98 -13.95
C SER A 168 -17.17 13.49 -13.97
N ASP A 169 -17.37 12.38 -14.66
CA ASP A 169 -18.63 11.64 -14.71
C ASP A 169 -18.87 10.94 -13.35
N PRO A 170 -19.99 11.22 -12.64
CA PRO A 170 -20.34 10.50 -11.41
C PRO A 170 -20.41 8.98 -11.56
N ASP A 171 -20.59 8.46 -12.77
CA ASP A 171 -20.64 7.03 -13.03
C ASP A 171 -19.27 6.38 -13.27
N ASP A 172 -18.18 7.16 -13.25
CA ASP A 172 -16.82 6.60 -13.25
C ASP A 172 -16.49 5.95 -11.91
N ASP A 173 -16.36 4.62 -11.92
CA ASP A 173 -16.00 3.82 -10.75
C ASP A 173 -14.58 4.11 -10.22
N ASN A 174 -13.75 4.86 -10.96
CA ASN A 174 -12.38 5.17 -10.59
C ASN A 174 -12.20 6.49 -9.83
N LEU A 175 -13.26 7.29 -9.65
CA LEU A 175 -13.15 8.63 -9.02
C LEU A 175 -12.44 8.60 -7.68
N VAL A 176 -12.84 7.67 -6.81
CA VAL A 176 -12.24 7.55 -5.47
C VAL A 176 -10.77 7.17 -5.57
N TRP A 177 -10.40 6.33 -6.53
CA TRP A 177 -9.03 5.89 -6.74
C TRP A 177 -8.14 7.00 -7.28
N ASP A 178 -8.65 7.85 -8.15
CA ASP A 178 -7.88 8.99 -8.65
C ASP A 178 -7.60 10.00 -7.53
N ILE A 179 -8.61 10.30 -6.70
CA ILE A 179 -8.43 11.13 -5.50
C ILE A 179 -7.41 10.50 -4.55
N VAL A 180 -7.56 9.22 -4.19
CA VAL A 180 -6.66 8.51 -3.27
C VAL A 180 -5.21 8.56 -3.75
N ARG A 181 -4.96 8.50 -5.06
CA ARG A 181 -3.60 8.48 -5.62
C ARG A 181 -2.97 9.86 -5.78
N ARG A 182 -3.78 10.90 -6.05
CA ARG A 182 -3.33 12.22 -6.50
C ARG A 182 -3.55 13.34 -5.50
N ALA A 183 -4.28 13.11 -4.41
CA ALA A 183 -4.56 14.12 -3.41
C ALA A 183 -3.78 14.00 -2.07
N PRO A 184 -3.05 12.91 -1.71
CA PRO A 184 -2.36 12.84 -0.41
C PRO A 184 -1.34 13.98 -0.16
N GLN A 185 -0.72 14.51 -1.22
CA GLN A 185 0.19 15.65 -1.17
C GLN A 185 -0.50 17.02 -1.04
N LEU A 186 -1.83 17.09 -1.13
CA LEU A 186 -2.56 18.33 -0.91
C LEU A 186 -2.56 18.68 0.58
N GLY A 187 -2.47 19.97 0.89
CA GLY A 187 -2.56 20.45 2.26
C GLY A 187 -3.88 20.05 2.92
N VAL A 188 -3.81 19.62 4.18
CA VAL A 188 -4.95 19.14 4.97
C VAL A 188 -6.10 20.16 4.97
N GLU A 189 -5.78 21.45 5.07
CA GLU A 189 -6.77 22.55 5.05
C GLU A 189 -7.63 22.55 3.78
N LEU A 190 -7.02 22.32 2.61
CA LEU A 190 -7.74 22.29 1.33
C LEU A 190 -8.67 21.09 1.27
N VAL A 191 -8.18 19.92 1.70
CA VAL A 191 -8.96 18.68 1.73
C VAL A 191 -10.15 18.83 2.67
N GLU A 192 -9.94 19.36 3.87
CA GLU A 192 -10.99 19.57 4.86
C GLU A 192 -12.02 20.60 4.39
N ALA A 193 -11.59 21.69 3.76
CA ALA A 193 -12.48 22.67 3.16
C ALA A 193 -13.34 22.06 2.04
N ALA A 194 -12.76 21.20 1.20
CA ALA A 194 -13.48 20.51 0.12
C ALA A 194 -14.51 19.49 0.66
N LEU A 195 -14.12 18.69 1.65
CA LEU A 195 -15.02 17.74 2.33
C LEU A 195 -16.18 18.47 3.00
N SER A 196 -15.89 19.55 3.74
CA SER A 196 -16.89 20.38 4.42
C SER A 196 -17.87 21.02 3.43
N ALA A 197 -17.37 21.59 2.33
CA ALA A 197 -18.20 22.24 1.34
C ALA A 197 -19.16 21.28 0.61
N LEU A 198 -18.82 19.98 0.58
CA LEU A 198 -19.65 18.91 0.00
C LEU A 198 -20.47 18.14 1.04
N GLU A 199 -20.44 18.59 2.30
CA GLU A 199 -21.12 17.93 3.43
C GLU A 199 -20.73 16.44 3.51
N ILE A 200 -19.46 16.14 3.23
CA ILE A 200 -18.89 14.79 3.35
C ILE A 200 -18.31 14.66 4.75
N ASP A 201 -19.04 13.95 5.61
CA ASP A 201 -18.51 13.48 6.88
C ASP A 201 -17.88 12.10 6.69
N LEU A 202 -16.55 12.05 6.79
CA LEU A 202 -15.80 10.79 6.75
C LEU A 202 -15.96 9.97 8.03
N GLN A 203 -16.52 10.56 9.09
CA GLN A 203 -16.59 9.99 10.44
C GLN A 203 -15.21 9.49 10.89
N ARG A 204 -14.21 10.37 10.77
CA ARG A 204 -12.83 10.03 11.13
C ARG A 204 -12.82 9.52 12.56
N VAL A 205 -12.48 8.25 12.72
CA VAL A 205 -12.39 7.62 14.02
C VAL A 205 -11.05 8.05 14.62
N ARG A 206 -11.09 9.01 15.53
CA ARG A 206 -9.87 9.62 16.12
C ARG A 206 -9.13 8.73 17.11
N ARG A 207 -9.61 7.52 17.41
CA ARG A 207 -8.96 6.56 18.33
C ARG A 207 -9.31 5.13 17.96
N PRO A 208 -8.38 4.17 18.06
CA PRO A 208 -7.04 4.24 18.65
C PRO A 208 -5.93 4.59 17.63
N ARG A 209 -4.66 4.63 18.12
CA ARG A 209 -3.42 4.80 17.33
C ARG A 209 -3.42 3.98 16.03
N GLN A 210 -3.10 4.62 14.92
CA GLN A 210 -3.10 3.99 13.59
C GLN A 210 -1.70 3.63 13.10
N MET A 211 -0.72 4.51 13.32
CA MET A 211 0.61 4.40 12.73
C MET A 211 1.67 4.10 13.78
N LEU A 212 2.75 3.44 13.36
CA LEU A 212 3.89 3.13 14.22
C LEU A 212 4.43 4.38 14.90
N ALA A 213 4.71 4.29 16.20
CA ALA A 213 5.38 5.33 16.96
C ALA A 213 6.91 5.21 16.82
N PRO A 214 7.68 6.30 16.94
CA PRO A 214 9.14 6.29 16.82
C PRO A 214 9.84 5.24 17.71
N GLU A 215 9.34 5.02 18.92
CA GLU A 215 9.95 4.11 19.90
C GLU A 215 9.81 2.63 19.50
N GLU A 216 8.85 2.30 18.63
CA GLU A 216 8.55 0.93 18.23
C GLU A 216 9.53 0.40 17.18
N PHE A 217 10.17 1.29 16.42
CA PHE A 217 11.15 0.93 15.41
C PHE A 217 12.33 0.17 16.02
N ALA A 218 12.79 0.57 17.21
CA ALA A 218 13.84 -0.13 17.94
C ALA A 218 13.47 -1.59 18.21
N ILE A 219 12.25 -1.81 18.71
CA ILE A 219 11.75 -3.16 19.04
C ILE A 219 11.59 -3.99 17.77
N LEU A 220 11.07 -3.41 16.68
CA LEU A 220 10.95 -4.08 15.39
C LEU A 220 12.31 -4.57 14.88
N ILE A 221 13.31 -3.69 14.86
CA ILE A 221 14.66 -3.99 14.36
C ILE A 221 15.34 -5.07 15.19
N LEU A 222 15.29 -4.95 16.52
CA LEU A 222 15.85 -5.95 17.44
C LEU A 222 15.21 -7.34 17.29
N ASN A 223 14.00 -7.41 16.71
CA ASN A 223 13.28 -8.66 16.44
C ASN A 223 13.36 -9.12 14.98
N GLY A 224 14.32 -8.60 14.22
CA GLY A 224 14.59 -9.06 12.85
C GLY A 224 13.63 -8.51 11.80
N ILE A 225 12.94 -7.40 12.09
CA ILE A 225 12.14 -6.67 11.13
C ILE A 225 12.99 -5.55 10.51
N SER A 226 13.16 -5.59 9.19
CA SER A 226 13.83 -4.51 8.46
C SER A 226 12.86 -3.38 8.14
N ILE A 227 13.34 -2.15 8.10
CA ILE A 227 12.55 -0.96 7.76
C ILE A 227 12.95 -0.47 6.36
N GLY A 228 11.96 -0.16 5.54
CA GLY A 228 12.13 0.49 4.23
C GLY A 228 11.25 1.74 4.11
N ALA A 229 11.45 2.50 3.04
CA ALA A 229 10.65 3.69 2.76
C ALA A 229 9.38 3.36 1.95
N HIS A 230 8.30 4.11 2.19
CA HIS A 230 7.07 4.08 1.40
C HIS A 230 6.64 5.50 0.98
N GLY A 231 7.61 6.29 0.52
CA GLY A 231 7.40 7.71 0.21
C GLY A 231 7.24 8.59 1.45
N LYS A 232 7.02 9.88 1.19
CA LYS A 232 6.81 10.90 2.20
C LYS A 232 5.34 11.02 2.58
N THR A 233 4.47 11.20 1.58
CA THR A 233 3.05 11.54 1.79
C THR A 233 2.07 10.42 1.43
N HIS A 234 2.56 9.28 0.94
CA HIS A 234 1.78 8.19 0.32
C HIS A 234 1.19 8.51 -1.07
N THR A 235 1.52 9.66 -1.65
CA THR A 235 1.09 9.99 -3.03
C THR A 235 1.67 9.00 -4.04
N ALA A 236 0.87 8.58 -5.02
CA ALA A 236 1.40 7.81 -6.14
C ALA A 236 2.43 8.66 -6.90
N PHE A 237 3.67 8.20 -6.96
CA PHE A 237 4.81 9.00 -7.42
C PHE A 237 4.66 9.70 -8.77
N PRO A 238 4.04 9.10 -9.82
CA PRO A 238 3.79 9.80 -11.08
C PRO A 238 2.95 11.08 -10.95
N PHE A 239 2.27 11.28 -9.83
CA PHE A 239 1.41 12.43 -9.54
C PHE A 239 1.98 13.34 -8.45
N SER A 240 3.15 13.03 -7.89
CA SER A 240 3.80 13.92 -6.93
C SER A 240 4.20 15.22 -7.63
N SER A 241 3.95 16.35 -6.96
CA SER A 241 4.46 17.66 -7.39
C SER A 241 5.96 17.81 -7.13
N ASP A 242 6.51 17.02 -6.20
CA ASP A 242 7.92 17.00 -5.84
C ASP A 242 8.37 15.56 -5.58
N ILE A 243 8.77 14.88 -6.66
CA ILE A 243 9.28 13.51 -6.57
C ILE A 243 10.61 13.42 -5.81
N SER A 244 11.41 14.49 -5.79
CA SER A 244 12.67 14.50 -5.06
C SER A 244 12.42 14.44 -3.55
N ALA A 245 11.48 15.23 -3.05
CA ALA A 245 11.03 15.18 -1.66
C ALA A 245 10.48 13.79 -1.28
N GLU A 246 9.62 13.22 -2.13
CA GLU A 246 9.04 11.88 -1.93
C GLU A 246 10.09 10.75 -1.87
N LEU A 247 11.27 10.94 -2.44
CA LEU A 247 12.34 9.94 -2.45
C LEU A 247 13.40 10.19 -1.37
N CYS A 248 13.88 11.43 -1.25
CA CYS A 248 15.03 11.78 -0.43
C CYS A 248 14.70 11.97 1.05
N GLU A 249 13.61 12.70 1.35
CA GLU A 249 13.23 13.01 2.73
C GLU A 249 12.87 11.77 3.57
N PRO A 250 12.01 10.82 3.11
CA PRO A 250 11.70 9.65 3.91
C PRO A 250 12.93 8.80 4.17
N ARG A 251 13.88 8.75 3.22
CA ARG A 251 15.16 8.07 3.42
C ARG A 251 15.97 8.71 4.54
N ALA A 252 16.07 10.05 4.55
CA ALA A 252 16.79 10.78 5.58
C ALA A 252 16.16 10.58 6.97
N VAL A 253 14.86 10.86 7.09
CA VAL A 253 14.10 10.74 8.35
C VAL A 253 14.18 9.31 8.90
N LEU A 254 13.94 8.31 8.08
CA LEU A 254 13.98 6.92 8.53
C LEU A 254 15.40 6.47 8.89
N ASN A 255 16.46 6.97 8.22
CA ASN A 255 17.83 6.68 8.63
C ASN A 255 18.13 7.21 10.04
N GLU A 256 17.69 8.42 10.37
CA GLU A 256 17.84 8.97 11.73
C GLU A 256 17.17 8.11 12.79
N ILE A 257 16.02 7.50 12.45
CA ILE A 257 15.28 6.62 13.35
C ILE A 257 15.95 5.24 13.49
N VAL A 258 16.38 4.61 12.39
CA VAL A 258 16.78 3.19 12.41
C VAL A 258 18.26 2.95 12.69
N THR A 259 19.13 3.91 12.36
CA THR A 259 20.58 3.75 12.52
C THR A 259 21.04 3.59 13.97
N PRO A 260 20.46 4.26 14.99
CA PRO A 260 20.80 4.03 16.39
C PRO A 260 20.45 2.62 16.88
N HIS A 261 19.60 1.89 16.15
CA HIS A 261 19.09 0.57 16.53
C HIS A 261 19.72 -0.59 15.72
N GLY A 262 20.75 -0.31 14.92
CA GLY A 262 21.56 -1.33 14.27
C GLY A 262 21.20 -1.62 12.81
N GLN A 263 20.18 -0.98 12.23
CA GLN A 263 19.98 -1.02 10.79
C GLN A 263 20.83 0.07 10.12
N CYS A 264 21.84 -0.35 9.33
CA CYS A 264 22.84 0.58 8.78
C CYS A 264 22.26 1.66 7.87
N SER A 265 21.21 1.36 7.10
CA SER A 265 20.61 2.29 6.15
C SER A 265 19.23 1.86 5.66
N ILE A 266 18.49 2.84 5.15
CA ILE A 266 17.29 2.67 4.34
C ILE A 266 17.70 2.51 2.88
N ASP A 267 17.74 1.25 2.43
CA ASP A 267 18.15 0.86 1.07
C ASP A 267 16.98 0.37 0.21
N ALA A 268 15.79 0.22 0.79
CA ALA A 268 14.64 -0.36 0.12
C ALA A 268 13.48 0.62 0.08
N LEU A 269 12.82 0.70 -1.07
CA LEU A 269 11.67 1.54 -1.32
C LEU A 269 10.53 0.70 -1.88
N SER A 270 9.36 0.80 -1.28
CA SER A 270 8.11 0.32 -1.88
C SER A 270 7.41 1.51 -2.52
N PHE A 271 7.03 1.40 -3.80
CA PHE A 271 6.30 2.45 -4.49
C PHE A 271 4.86 2.56 -3.95
N PRO A 272 4.41 3.72 -3.46
CA PRO A 272 3.02 3.92 -3.04
C PRO A 272 2.06 3.51 -4.15
N HIS A 273 1.07 2.69 -3.78
CA HIS A 273 0.10 2.08 -4.71
C HIS A 273 0.72 1.27 -5.87
N GLY A 274 1.99 0.89 -5.79
CA GLY A 274 2.75 0.28 -6.88
C GLY A 274 2.96 1.21 -8.09
N ALA A 275 2.76 2.52 -7.93
CA ALA A 275 2.77 3.48 -9.02
C ALA A 275 4.17 4.07 -9.24
N TYR A 276 4.75 3.82 -10.41
CA TYR A 276 6.06 4.35 -10.80
C TYR A 276 6.20 4.41 -12.32
N THR A 277 7.21 5.15 -12.80
CA THR A 277 7.70 5.11 -14.18
C THR A 277 9.18 4.69 -14.18
N PRO A 278 9.76 4.25 -15.32
CA PRO A 278 11.19 3.98 -15.41
C PRO A 278 12.06 5.13 -14.92
N GLU A 279 11.70 6.37 -15.25
CA GLU A 279 12.44 7.57 -14.86
C GLU A 279 12.38 7.81 -13.34
N ILE A 280 11.26 7.48 -12.70
CA ILE A 280 11.12 7.54 -11.23
C ILE A 280 11.94 6.43 -10.56
N ALA A 281 11.98 5.24 -11.15
CA ALA A 281 12.82 4.16 -10.66
C ALA A 281 14.31 4.55 -10.72
N ASP A 282 14.75 5.18 -11.82
CA ASP A 282 16.12 5.67 -11.96
C ASP A 282 16.44 6.77 -10.93
N GLN A 283 15.50 7.69 -10.68
CA GLN A 283 15.63 8.69 -9.62
C GLN A 283 15.71 8.07 -8.22
N ALA A 284 14.95 7.01 -7.95
CA ALA A 284 15.02 6.30 -6.68
C ALA A 284 16.41 5.63 -6.49
N LEU A 285 16.96 5.02 -7.54
CA LEU A 285 18.34 4.49 -7.49
C LEU A 285 19.36 5.61 -7.24
N ALA A 286 19.20 6.75 -7.90
CA ALA A 286 20.05 7.93 -7.70
C ALA A 286 19.93 8.53 -6.28
N ALA A 287 18.76 8.42 -5.65
CA ALA A 287 18.53 8.82 -4.26
C ALA A 287 19.16 7.88 -3.22
N GLY A 288 19.77 6.76 -3.67
CA GLY A 288 20.49 5.81 -2.83
C GLY A 288 19.68 4.60 -2.39
N TYR A 289 18.51 4.35 -3.00
CA TYR A 289 17.83 3.06 -2.84
C TYR A 289 18.50 1.99 -3.72
N VAL A 290 18.53 0.76 -3.22
CA VAL A 290 19.14 -0.41 -3.88
C VAL A 290 18.06 -1.41 -4.32
N LEU A 291 16.97 -1.52 -3.56
CA LEU A 291 15.85 -2.42 -3.87
C LEU A 291 14.56 -1.60 -4.06
N LEU A 292 13.89 -1.82 -5.17
CA LEU A 292 12.67 -1.11 -5.57
C LEU A 292 11.51 -2.11 -5.67
N PHE A 293 10.59 -2.06 -4.71
CA PHE A 293 9.45 -2.96 -4.61
C PHE A 293 8.25 -2.40 -5.36
N THR A 294 7.69 -3.20 -6.26
CA THR A 294 6.60 -2.78 -7.16
C THR A 294 5.29 -3.47 -6.80
N GLY A 295 4.18 -2.99 -7.39
CA GLY A 295 2.88 -3.67 -7.34
C GLY A 295 2.69 -4.73 -8.43
N GLU A 296 3.75 -5.09 -9.16
CA GLU A 296 3.64 -6.05 -10.26
C GLU A 296 3.60 -7.49 -9.73
N PRO A 297 2.56 -8.28 -10.06
CA PRO A 297 2.40 -9.63 -9.53
C PRO A 297 3.31 -10.63 -10.26
N GLU A 298 4.60 -10.55 -9.99
CA GLU A 298 5.64 -11.41 -10.55
C GLU A 298 6.36 -12.26 -9.50
N LEU A 299 6.92 -13.39 -9.96
CA LEU A 299 7.93 -14.12 -9.20
C LEU A 299 9.30 -13.62 -9.64
N CYS A 300 10.10 -13.14 -8.68
CA CYS A 300 11.40 -12.56 -8.98
C CYS A 300 12.39 -13.65 -9.42
N SER A 301 13.08 -13.39 -10.52
CA SER A 301 14.00 -14.36 -11.13
C SER A 301 15.30 -14.44 -10.34
N LEU A 302 15.80 -15.66 -10.12
CA LEU A 302 17.11 -15.91 -9.55
C LEU A 302 18.03 -16.50 -10.62
N ASP A 303 19.20 -15.90 -10.81
CA ASP A 303 20.28 -16.44 -11.62
C ASP A 303 21.29 -17.16 -10.72
N HIS A 304 21.44 -18.47 -10.89
CA HIS A 304 22.26 -19.32 -10.02
C HIS A 304 22.02 -19.13 -8.49
N GLY A 305 20.80 -18.70 -8.10
CA GLY A 305 20.43 -18.44 -6.70
C GLY A 305 20.52 -16.97 -6.28
N PHE A 306 21.07 -16.10 -7.12
CA PHE A 306 21.22 -14.67 -6.87
C PHE A 306 20.09 -13.87 -7.52
N LEU A 307 19.63 -12.80 -6.87
CA LEU A 307 18.55 -11.96 -7.37
C LEU A 307 18.99 -11.22 -8.64
N ALA A 308 18.24 -11.40 -9.74
CA ALA A 308 18.64 -10.88 -11.04
C ALA A 308 18.36 -9.39 -11.27
N SER A 309 17.55 -8.73 -10.42
CA SER A 309 17.17 -7.33 -10.60
C SER A 309 16.90 -6.64 -9.27
N SER A 310 17.24 -5.35 -9.20
CA SER A 310 16.87 -4.47 -8.09
C SER A 310 15.36 -4.16 -8.05
N ARG A 311 14.64 -4.35 -9.16
CA ARG A 311 13.18 -4.26 -9.19
C ARG A 311 12.57 -5.57 -8.74
N VAL A 312 11.76 -5.49 -7.69
CA VAL A 312 11.22 -6.65 -6.98
C VAL A 312 9.69 -6.57 -7.03
N GLY A 313 9.07 -7.30 -7.95
CA GLY A 313 7.61 -7.44 -7.93
C GLY A 313 7.11 -8.29 -6.77
N ARG A 314 5.82 -8.11 -6.46
CA ARG A 314 5.19 -8.65 -5.24
C ARG A 314 3.80 -9.18 -5.50
N LEU A 315 3.41 -10.16 -4.70
CA LEU A 315 2.12 -10.82 -4.77
C LEU A 315 1.25 -10.39 -3.59
N ASP A 316 0.15 -9.71 -3.89
CA ASP A 316 -0.83 -9.32 -2.85
C ASP A 316 -1.52 -10.52 -2.23
N VAL A 317 -1.68 -10.46 -0.90
CA VAL A 317 -2.47 -11.43 -0.12
C VAL A 317 -3.83 -10.83 0.21
N ASP A 318 -4.82 -11.04 -0.67
CA ASP A 318 -6.18 -10.50 -0.49
C ASP A 318 -7.01 -11.35 0.50
N ALA A 319 -7.32 -10.76 1.66
CA ALA A 319 -8.06 -11.43 2.74
C ALA A 319 -9.44 -11.94 2.27
N ARG A 320 -10.12 -11.20 1.38
CA ARG A 320 -11.45 -11.59 0.86
C ARG A 320 -11.38 -12.87 0.04
N ARG A 321 -10.21 -13.17 -0.54
CA ARG A 321 -10.01 -14.38 -1.35
C ARG A 321 -9.58 -15.56 -0.50
N ILE A 322 -8.64 -15.35 0.41
CA ILE A 322 -8.05 -16.43 1.21
C ILE A 322 -8.88 -16.77 2.44
N ALA A 323 -9.71 -15.86 2.94
CA ALA A 323 -10.59 -16.07 4.09
C ALA A 323 -11.92 -15.30 3.98
N PRO A 324 -12.72 -15.49 2.90
CA PRO A 324 -13.94 -14.69 2.62
C PRO A 324 -14.94 -14.64 3.77
N ASN A 325 -15.04 -15.73 4.53
CA ASN A 325 -15.96 -15.87 5.66
C ASN A 325 -15.21 -16.08 6.99
N GLY A 326 -13.95 -15.63 7.07
CA GLY A 326 -13.04 -15.93 8.20
C GLY A 326 -12.50 -17.35 8.23
N ARG A 327 -12.91 -18.21 7.29
CA ARG A 327 -12.34 -19.55 7.12
C ARG A 327 -11.22 -19.47 6.10
N PHE A 328 -9.99 -19.67 6.57
CA PHE A 328 -8.80 -19.73 5.72
C PHE A 328 -8.90 -20.88 4.70
N ARG A 329 -8.43 -20.56 3.49
CA ARG A 329 -8.41 -21.42 2.33
C ARG A 329 -6.97 -21.54 1.83
N PRO A 330 -6.18 -22.49 2.37
CA PRO A 330 -4.77 -22.62 2.01
C PRO A 330 -4.60 -22.91 0.51
N GLU A 331 -5.55 -23.59 -0.13
CA GLU A 331 -5.53 -23.84 -1.57
C GLU A 331 -5.71 -22.57 -2.40
N VAL A 332 -6.37 -21.54 -1.88
CA VAL A 332 -6.51 -20.24 -2.57
C VAL A 332 -5.22 -19.45 -2.44
N LEU A 333 -4.67 -19.34 -1.22
CA LEU A 333 -3.38 -18.71 -0.97
C LEU A 333 -2.28 -19.36 -1.82
N ALA A 334 -2.22 -20.68 -1.82
CA ALA A 334 -1.37 -21.47 -2.68
C ALA A 334 -1.49 -20.98 -4.14
N THR A 335 -2.68 -21.08 -4.74
CA THR A 335 -2.82 -20.70 -6.16
C THR A 335 -2.52 -19.24 -6.48
N SER A 336 -2.73 -18.29 -5.55
CA SER A 336 -2.36 -16.88 -5.78
C SER A 336 -0.85 -16.65 -5.81
N LEU A 337 -0.08 -17.49 -5.12
CA LEU A 337 1.38 -17.40 -5.08
C LEU A 337 2.08 -18.11 -6.25
N PHE A 338 1.32 -18.89 -7.04
CA PHE A 338 1.87 -19.76 -8.10
C PHE A 338 1.63 -19.18 -9.49
N THR A 339 0.53 -18.46 -9.67
CA THR A 339 0.13 -17.86 -10.95
C THR A 339 0.52 -16.39 -11.00
N ALA A 340 1.80 -16.10 -10.79
CA ALA A 340 2.35 -14.85 -11.28
C ALA A 340 2.29 -14.93 -12.81
N ARG A 341 1.23 -14.38 -13.42
CA ARG A 341 1.17 -14.24 -14.87
C ARG A 341 2.42 -13.44 -15.23
N ARG A 342 3.30 -13.99 -16.08
CA ARG A 342 4.03 -13.17 -17.04
C ARG A 342 2.95 -12.51 -17.91
N ARG A 343 2.27 -11.49 -17.40
CA ARG A 343 1.63 -10.52 -18.29
C ARG A 343 2.82 -9.90 -18.98
N ARG A 344 3.04 -10.28 -20.24
CA ARG A 344 3.83 -9.51 -21.20
C ARG A 344 3.42 -8.06 -20.96
N ALA A 345 4.30 -7.28 -20.31
CA ALA A 345 3.99 -6.03 -19.63
C ALA A 345 2.71 -5.44 -20.21
N ALA A 346 1.57 -5.77 -19.58
CA ALA A 346 0.38 -4.99 -19.84
C ALA A 346 0.79 -3.73 -19.14
N ARG A 347 1.42 -2.84 -19.91
CA ARG A 347 1.69 -1.48 -19.56
C ARG A 347 0.52 -1.08 -18.67
N THR A 348 0.74 -1.02 -17.36
CA THR A 348 0.24 0.11 -16.61
C THR A 348 1.02 1.30 -17.15
N THR A 349 0.83 1.57 -18.44
CA THR A 349 0.92 2.91 -18.96
C THR A 349 -0.14 3.63 -18.16
N PHE A 350 0.32 4.28 -17.09
CA PHE A 350 0.05 5.70 -17.01
C PHE A 350 0.19 6.23 -18.44
N PRO A 351 -0.87 6.80 -19.04
CA PRO A 351 -0.83 7.30 -20.40
C PRO A 351 0.43 8.15 -20.55
N SER A 352 1.44 7.65 -21.26
CA SER A 352 2.64 8.41 -21.56
C SER A 352 2.21 9.50 -22.52
N GLY A 353 2.03 10.70 -21.99
CA GLY A 353 1.61 11.87 -22.75
C GLY A 353 0.18 12.30 -22.48
N GLN A 354 -0.04 12.95 -21.35
CA GLN A 354 -0.87 14.15 -21.38
C GLN A 354 0.07 15.35 -21.18
N ARG A 355 0.26 16.12 -22.26
CA ARG A 355 0.73 17.50 -22.14
C ARG A 355 -0.17 18.20 -21.11
N ARG A 356 0.40 19.11 -20.31
CA ARG A 356 -0.39 20.10 -19.54
C ARG A 356 -1.59 20.52 -20.38
N PRO A 357 -2.85 20.27 -19.95
CA PRO A 357 -3.98 20.78 -20.69
C PRO A 357 -3.86 22.31 -20.72
N ALA A 358 -3.99 22.89 -21.91
CA ALA A 358 -4.36 24.28 -22.03
C ALA A 358 -5.64 24.50 -21.19
N THR A 359 -5.78 25.69 -20.58
CA THR A 359 -6.97 26.13 -19.84
C THR A 359 -8.26 25.56 -20.45
N PRO A 360 -8.95 24.62 -19.77
CA PRO A 360 -10.08 23.94 -20.39
C PRO A 360 -11.31 24.84 -20.38
N HIS A 361 -12.01 24.89 -21.51
CA HIS A 361 -13.42 25.30 -21.50
C HIS A 361 -14.24 24.17 -20.85
N ILE A 362 -14.77 24.47 -19.66
CA ILE A 362 -15.45 23.55 -18.75
C ILE A 362 -16.84 23.16 -19.28
N THR A 363 -17.10 21.90 -19.56
CA THR A 363 -18.46 21.33 -19.73
C THR A 363 -18.84 20.39 -18.57
N ALA A 364 -18.88 20.93 -17.35
CA ALA A 364 -19.56 20.25 -16.23
C ALA A 364 -21.07 20.16 -16.49
N THR A 365 -21.71 19.05 -16.09
CA THR A 365 -23.18 18.89 -16.15
C THR A 365 -23.88 20.02 -15.38
N ALA A 366 -25.06 20.43 -15.84
CA ALA A 366 -25.78 21.59 -15.26
C ALA A 366 -26.00 21.47 -13.74
N SER A 367 -26.16 20.24 -13.23
CA SER A 367 -26.32 19.97 -11.80
C SER A 367 -25.01 20.10 -11.00
N CYS A 368 -23.86 19.70 -11.55
CA CYS A 368 -22.55 19.91 -10.93
C CYS A 368 -22.14 21.38 -10.95
N ARG A 369 -22.46 22.13 -12.02
CA ARG A 369 -22.16 23.57 -12.11
C ARG A 369 -22.85 24.39 -11.02
N ALA A 370 -24.12 24.11 -10.72
CA ALA A 370 -24.87 24.81 -9.68
C ALA A 370 -24.30 24.53 -8.27
N LEU A 371 -23.93 23.28 -8.00
CA LEU A 371 -23.28 22.88 -6.75
C LEU A 371 -21.91 23.55 -6.64
N LEU A 372 -21.06 23.43 -7.67
CA LEU A 372 -19.72 24.02 -7.73
C LEU A 372 -19.77 25.55 -7.62
N ALA A 373 -20.72 26.26 -8.22
CA ALA A 373 -20.86 27.71 -8.08
C ALA A 373 -21.22 28.16 -6.66
N GLY A 374 -22.02 27.37 -5.93
CA GLY A 374 -22.27 27.56 -4.50
C GLY A 374 -21.05 27.22 -3.65
N LEU A 375 -20.32 26.16 -4.01
CA LEU A 375 -19.13 25.69 -3.29
C LEU A 375 -17.92 26.59 -3.47
N TRP A 376 -17.63 27.09 -4.67
CA TRP A 376 -16.54 28.05 -4.94
C TRP A 376 -16.73 29.38 -4.19
N ARG A 377 -17.96 29.69 -3.76
CA ARG A 377 -18.28 30.83 -2.90
C ARG A 377 -17.92 30.51 -1.45
N ARG A 378 -18.37 29.36 -0.94
CA ARG A 378 -18.06 28.87 0.42
C ARG A 378 -16.57 28.61 0.63
N LEU A 379 -15.89 27.97 -0.32
CA LEU A 379 -14.44 27.74 -0.29
C LEU A 379 -13.67 29.06 -0.24
N ARG A 380 -14.08 30.07 -1.02
CA ARG A 380 -13.48 31.42 -0.96
C ARG A 380 -13.74 32.12 0.36
N GLU A 381 -14.89 31.89 0.99
CA GLU A 381 -15.19 32.41 2.33
C GLU A 381 -14.35 31.69 3.41
N SER A 382 -14.26 30.36 3.37
CA SER A 382 -13.44 29.56 4.30
C SER A 382 -11.93 29.86 4.17
N MET A 383 -11.41 30.01 2.96
CA MET A 383 -10.01 30.37 2.74
C MET A 383 -9.68 31.80 3.21
N LYS A 384 -10.63 32.75 3.13
CA LYS A 384 -10.49 34.11 3.68
C LYS A 384 -10.46 34.12 5.22
N ILE A 385 -11.19 33.20 5.85
CA ILE A 385 -11.20 33.02 7.31
C ILE A 385 -9.85 32.44 7.78
N LEU A 386 -9.26 31.51 7.02
CA LEU A 386 -7.92 30.96 7.31
C LEU A 386 -6.80 32.00 7.11
N SER A 387 -6.86 32.84 6.06
CA SER A 387 -5.88 33.91 5.85
C SER A 387 -6.00 35.08 6.86
N SER A 388 -7.11 35.18 7.60
CA SER A 388 -7.33 36.23 8.61
C SER A 388 -7.10 35.75 10.04
N SER A 389 -6.94 34.45 10.26
CA SER A 389 -6.59 33.86 11.57
C SER A 389 -5.07 33.73 11.78
N SER A 390 -4.26 33.64 10.72
CA SER A 390 -2.78 33.71 10.84
C SER A 390 -2.24 35.11 11.19
N ASN A 391 -3.10 36.14 11.14
CA ASN A 391 -2.71 37.53 11.37
C ASN A 391 -3.18 38.09 12.73
N ARG A 392 -3.62 37.22 13.66
CA ARG A 392 -4.12 37.62 15.00
C ARG A 392 -3.29 37.12 16.19
N GLU A 393 -2.15 36.47 15.97
CA GLU A 393 -1.16 36.15 17.03
C GLU A 393 0.12 36.99 16.94
N ALA A 394 0.12 38.08 16.16
CA ALA A 394 1.23 39.03 16.09
C ALA A 394 0.74 40.47 16.28
N VAL A 395 0.20 40.79 17.47
CA VAL A 395 0.22 42.15 18.06
C VAL A 395 0.32 42.04 19.57
#